data_AF-A0A0R3SXM4-F1
#
_entry.id   AF-A0A0R3SXM4-F1
#
_cell.length_a   1.000
_cell.length_b   1.000
_cell.length_c   1.000
_cell.angle_alpha   90.00
_cell.angle_beta   90.00
_cell.angle_gamma   90.00
#
_symmetry.space_group_name_H-M   'P 1'
#
loop_
_entity.id
_entity.type
_entity.pdbx_description
1 polymer ?
#
loop_
_entity_poly.entity_id
_entity_poly.type
_entity_poly.pdbx_seq_one_letter_code
_entity_poly.pdbx_strand_id
1 'polypeptide(L)'
;MLPRHDTSETWKSRFSDYYCKLFISYIAAASIYGLCAVIYGVYLFTAYWNFKPHYAYILAVGIVGILTQLLGLLSTKPLISCAVVILYAFLMVPLVILQILVGARVLSIQGNIPVGSLMMAFGMLEVAFLPAAISIRKRFVP
;
A
#
# COMPACT_ATOMS: atom_id res chain seq x y z
N MET A 1 -48.74 -14.97 -2.45
CA MET A 1 -47.62 -14.29 -1.75
C MET A 1 -46.34 -14.79 -2.39
N LEU A 2 -45.73 -14.00 -3.28
CA LEU A 2 -44.47 -14.39 -3.93
C LEU A 2 -43.33 -14.27 -2.90
N PRO A 3 -42.44 -15.27 -2.79
CA PRO A 3 -41.31 -15.20 -1.87
C PRO A 3 -40.40 -14.04 -2.29
N ARG A 4 -40.25 -13.05 -1.40
CA ARG A 4 -39.29 -11.96 -1.57
C ARG A 4 -37.91 -12.58 -1.34
N HIS A 5 -37.21 -12.84 -2.43
CA HIS A 5 -35.82 -13.26 -2.35
C HIS A 5 -35.00 -12.11 -1.76
N ASP A 6 -34.54 -12.27 -0.52
CA ASP A 6 -33.56 -11.40 0.15
C ASP A 6 -32.16 -11.55 -0.49
N THR A 7 -32.09 -11.36 -1.81
CA THR A 7 -30.85 -11.45 -2.60
C THR A 7 -29.89 -10.31 -2.30
N SER A 8 -30.32 -9.23 -1.65
CA SER A 8 -29.43 -8.09 -1.38
C SER A 8 -28.33 -8.43 -0.35
N GLU A 9 -28.62 -9.26 0.66
CA GLU A 9 -27.64 -9.57 1.72
C GLU A 9 -26.54 -10.54 1.24
N THR A 10 -26.91 -11.55 0.47
CA THR A 10 -25.97 -12.56 -0.05
C THR A 10 -24.99 -11.97 -1.07
N TRP A 11 -25.41 -10.98 -1.86
CA TRP A 11 -24.52 -10.31 -2.82
C TRP A 11 -23.52 -9.36 -2.14
N LYS A 12 -23.94 -8.64 -1.08
CA LYS A 12 -23.05 -7.76 -0.30
C LYS A 12 -21.90 -8.54 0.35
N SER A 13 -22.17 -9.72 0.93
CA SER A 13 -21.15 -10.55 1.59
C SER A 13 -20.09 -11.04 0.58
N ARG A 14 -20.52 -11.58 -0.57
CA ARG A 14 -19.60 -12.14 -1.57
C ARG A 14 -18.73 -11.07 -2.21
N PHE A 15 -19.28 -9.89 -2.47
CA PHE A 15 -18.51 -8.75 -2.98
C PHE A 15 -17.47 -8.30 -1.95
N SER A 16 -17.87 -8.13 -0.70
CA SER A 16 -16.97 -7.81 0.42
C SER A 16 -15.78 -8.77 0.54
N ASP A 17 -16.02 -10.07 0.38
CA ASP A 17 -15.00 -11.12 0.52
C ASP A 17 -14.06 -11.19 -0.68
N TYR A 18 -14.58 -10.97 -1.90
CA TYR A 18 -13.76 -10.93 -3.12
C TYR A 18 -12.72 -9.81 -3.07
N TYR A 19 -13.12 -8.58 -2.72
CA TYR A 19 -12.20 -7.45 -2.58
C TYR A 19 -11.20 -7.66 -1.43
N CYS A 20 -11.61 -8.34 -0.36
CA CYS A 20 -10.72 -8.68 0.75
C CYS A 20 -9.61 -9.67 0.32
N LYS A 21 -9.96 -10.72 -0.43
CA LYS A 21 -9.00 -11.69 -0.96
C LYS A 21 -8.05 -11.05 -1.98
N LEU A 22 -8.59 -10.24 -2.89
CA LEU A 22 -7.80 -9.47 -3.84
C LEU A 22 -6.82 -8.55 -3.09
N PHE A 23 -7.29 -7.85 -2.06
CA PHE A 23 -6.45 -6.98 -1.23
C PHE A 23 -5.30 -7.72 -0.54
N ILE A 24 -5.57 -8.87 0.09
CA ILE A 24 -4.53 -9.67 0.74
C ILE A 24 -3.46 -10.11 -0.28
N SER A 25 -3.87 -10.48 -1.50
CA SER A 25 -2.91 -10.86 -2.56
C SER A 25 -2.01 -9.69 -3.00
N TYR A 26 -2.55 -8.47 -3.06
CA TYR A 26 -1.78 -7.27 -3.37
C TYR A 26 -0.82 -6.86 -2.25
N ILE A 27 -1.25 -6.95 -0.99
CA ILE A 27 -0.34 -6.73 0.16
C ILE A 27 0.80 -7.75 0.12
N ALA A 28 0.50 -9.03 -0.13
CA ALA A 28 1.53 -10.05 -0.22
C ALA A 28 2.55 -9.74 -1.33
N ALA A 29 2.08 -9.32 -2.51
CA ALA A 29 2.97 -8.94 -3.61
C ALA A 29 3.84 -7.72 -3.26
N ALA A 30 3.25 -6.67 -2.69
CA ALA A 30 3.99 -5.50 -2.21
C ALA A 30 5.06 -5.87 -1.17
N SER A 31 4.83 -6.93 -0.37
CA SER A 31 5.68 -7.27 0.77
C SER A 31 6.98 -7.90 0.31
N ILE A 32 6.90 -8.66 -0.78
CA ILE A 32 8.03 -9.23 -1.48
C ILE A 32 8.91 -8.11 -2.03
N TYR A 33 8.34 -7.09 -2.67
CA TYR A 33 9.11 -5.95 -3.16
C TYR A 33 9.80 -5.17 -2.02
N GLY A 34 9.11 -4.96 -0.90
CA GLY A 34 9.69 -4.33 0.29
C GLY A 34 10.87 -5.13 0.85
N LEU A 35 10.71 -6.45 0.98
CA LEU A 35 11.76 -7.35 1.44
C LEU A 35 12.96 -7.36 0.49
N CYS A 36 12.72 -7.43 -0.82
CA CYS A 36 13.78 -7.35 -1.83
C CYS A 36 14.54 -6.03 -1.74
N ALA A 37 13.85 -4.90 -1.53
CA ALA A 37 14.49 -3.60 -1.35
C ALA A 37 15.37 -3.54 -0.10
N VAL A 38 14.92 -4.12 1.02
CA VAL A 38 15.73 -4.24 2.23
C VAL A 38 16.95 -5.12 2.00
N ILE A 39 16.79 -6.30 1.42
CA ILE A 39 17.91 -7.22 1.11
C ILE A 39 18.93 -6.52 0.20
N TYR A 40 18.47 -5.81 -0.82
CA TYR A 40 19.34 -5.05 -1.71
C TYR A 40 20.05 -3.90 -0.99
N GLY A 41 19.35 -3.14 -0.14
CA GLY A 41 19.95 -2.08 0.68
C GLY A 41 21.03 -2.62 1.64
N VAL A 42 20.76 -3.75 2.30
CA VAL A 42 21.74 -4.42 3.17
C VAL A 42 22.94 -4.92 2.35
N TYR A 43 22.72 -5.51 1.18
CA TYR A 43 23.80 -5.93 0.29
C TYR A 43 24.68 -4.75 -0.14
N LEU A 44 24.09 -3.62 -0.53
CA LEU A 44 24.86 -2.41 -0.88
C LEU A 44 25.69 -1.91 0.31
N PHE A 45 25.13 -1.99 1.52
CA PHE A 45 25.81 -1.60 2.74
C PHE A 45 27.02 -2.47 3.06
N THR A 46 26.91 -3.78 2.85
CA THR A 46 27.97 -4.74 3.15
C THR A 46 29.01 -4.86 2.04
N ALA A 47 28.58 -4.76 0.77
CA ALA A 47 29.47 -4.91 -0.39
C ALA A 47 30.33 -3.67 -0.64
N TYR A 48 29.81 -2.47 -0.36
CA TYR A 48 30.53 -1.22 -0.56
C TYR A 48 30.91 -0.63 0.80
N TRP A 49 32.14 -0.88 1.24
CA TRP A 49 32.70 -0.35 2.51
C TRP A 49 32.62 1.19 2.62
N ASN A 50 32.44 1.88 1.49
CA ASN A 50 32.14 3.29 1.45
C ASN A 50 30.65 3.53 1.70
N PHE A 51 30.33 3.92 2.93
CA PHE A 51 29.01 4.38 3.31
C PHE A 51 28.61 5.58 2.44
N LYS A 52 27.68 5.36 1.51
CA LYS A 52 27.06 6.46 0.76
C LYS A 52 25.64 6.68 1.28
N PRO A 53 25.21 7.94 1.46
CA PRO A 53 23.90 8.25 2.06
C PRO A 53 22.72 7.65 1.29
N HIS A 54 22.84 7.47 -0.03
CA HIS A 54 21.82 6.81 -0.84
C HIS A 54 21.58 5.32 -0.52
N TYR A 55 22.55 4.61 0.05
CA TYR A 55 22.33 3.22 0.49
C TYR A 55 21.42 3.18 1.72
N ALA A 56 21.62 4.11 2.66
CA ALA A 56 20.76 4.26 3.83
C ALA A 56 19.32 4.65 3.43
N TYR A 57 19.16 5.49 2.40
CA TYR A 57 17.83 5.83 1.87
C TYR A 57 17.09 4.62 1.28
N ILE A 58 17.76 3.78 0.48
CA ILE A 58 17.16 2.56 -0.08
C ILE A 58 16.69 1.62 1.04
N LEU A 59 17.54 1.43 2.06
CA LEU A 59 17.20 0.61 3.21
C LEU A 59 16.00 1.18 3.98
N ALA A 60 15.98 2.50 4.24
CA ALA A 60 14.89 3.17 4.93
C ALA A 60 13.56 3.03 4.17
N VAL A 61 13.57 3.20 2.85
CA VAL A 61 12.38 3.03 2.00
C VAL A 61 11.86 1.59 2.07
N GLY A 62 12.76 0.61 2.01
CA GLY A 62 12.38 -0.80 2.17
C GLY A 62 11.71 -1.09 3.52
N ILE A 63 12.29 -0.59 4.62
CA ILE A 63 11.75 -0.77 5.97
C ILE A 63 10.37 -0.10 6.12
N VAL A 64 10.22 1.14 5.65
CA VAL A 64 8.94 1.86 5.67
C VAL A 64 7.89 1.12 4.83
N GLY A 65 8.30 0.57 3.68
CA GLY A 65 7.44 -0.26 2.84
C GLY A 65 6.92 -1.50 3.56
N ILE A 66 7.78 -2.24 4.26
CA ILE A 66 7.39 -3.42 5.04
C ILE A 66 6.48 -3.02 6.21
N LEU A 67 6.83 -1.95 6.94
CA LEU A 67 6.05 -1.48 8.08
C LEU A 67 4.63 -1.08 7.68
N THR A 68 4.50 -0.31 6.60
CA THR A 68 3.22 0.14 6.05
C THR A 68 2.34 -1.05 5.67
N GLN A 69 2.94 -2.10 5.12
CA GLN A 69 2.20 -3.31 4.74
C GLN A 69 1.81 -4.18 5.91
N LEU A 70 2.67 -4.29 6.93
CA LEU A 70 2.32 -4.95 8.19
C LEU A 70 1.09 -4.28 8.81
N LEU A 71 1.07 -2.94 8.84
CA LEU A 71 -0.08 -2.16 9.30
C LEU A 71 -1.33 -2.40 8.43
N GLY A 72 -1.17 -2.48 7.11
CA GLY A 72 -2.23 -2.85 6.18
C GLY A 72 -2.81 -4.23 6.48
N LEU A 73 -1.97 -5.24 6.69
CA LEU A 73 -2.39 -6.60 7.05
C LEU A 73 -3.12 -6.62 8.40
N LEU A 74 -2.60 -5.89 9.40
CA LEU A 74 -3.24 -5.75 10.70
C LEU A 74 -4.61 -5.04 10.58
N SER A 75 -4.75 -4.05 9.70
CA SER A 75 -6.03 -3.35 9.50
C SER A 75 -7.16 -4.26 9.02
N THR A 76 -6.85 -5.38 8.35
CA THR A 76 -7.85 -6.35 7.88
C THR A 76 -8.47 -7.19 8.98
N LYS A 77 -7.81 -7.34 10.12
CA LYS A 77 -8.31 -8.20 11.20
C LYS A 77 -9.46 -7.47 11.91
N PRO A 78 -10.65 -8.09 12.03
CA PRO A 78 -11.82 -7.45 12.61
C PRO A 78 -11.64 -7.07 14.09
N LEU A 79 -10.74 -7.74 14.79
CA LEU A 79 -10.41 -7.49 16.20
C LEU A 79 -9.49 -6.28 16.43
N ILE A 80 -8.95 -5.69 15.36
CA ILE A 80 -7.95 -4.63 15.49
C ILE A 80 -8.60 -3.25 15.62
N SER A 81 -8.13 -2.49 16.62
CA SER A 81 -8.62 -1.16 17.00
C SER A 81 -8.66 -0.19 15.80
N CYS A 82 -9.68 0.68 15.77
CA CYS A 82 -9.77 1.79 14.82
C CYS A 82 -8.47 2.61 14.77
N ALA A 83 -7.73 2.70 15.87
CA ALA A 83 -6.45 3.40 15.93
C ALA A 83 -5.43 2.90 14.91
N VAL A 84 -5.35 1.59 14.61
CA VAL A 84 -4.40 1.04 13.65
C VAL A 84 -4.78 1.39 12.22
N VAL A 85 -6.09 1.41 11.92
CA VAL A 85 -6.61 1.82 10.60
C VAL A 85 -6.34 3.31 10.37
N ILE A 86 -6.57 4.14 11.40
CA ILE A 86 -6.28 5.57 11.35
C ILE A 86 -4.78 5.81 11.19
N LEU A 87 -3.94 5.11 11.96
CA LEU A 87 -2.48 5.21 11.85
C LEU A 87 -1.99 4.82 10.44
N TYR A 88 -2.52 3.74 9.87
CA TYR A 88 -2.22 3.32 8.50
C TYR A 88 -2.60 4.40 7.48
N ALA A 89 -3.80 4.99 7.58
CA ALA A 89 -4.23 6.07 6.72
C ALA A 89 -3.34 7.32 6.86
N PHE A 90 -3.01 7.71 8.09
CA PHE A 90 -2.12 8.84 8.38
C PHE A 90 -0.69 8.63 7.87
N LEU A 91 -0.20 7.40 7.82
CA LEU A 91 1.12 7.07 7.24
C LEU A 91 1.08 7.10 5.70
N MET A 92 0.00 6.63 5.10
CA MET A 92 -0.13 6.56 3.64
C MET A 92 -0.22 7.93 2.98
N VAL A 93 -1.04 8.83 3.50
CA VAL A 93 -1.25 10.17 2.91
C VAL A 93 0.05 10.95 2.68
N PRO A 94 0.95 11.14 3.67
CA PRO A 94 2.20 11.85 3.45
C PRO A 94 3.17 11.10 2.54
N LEU A 95 3.18 9.76 2.54
CA LEU A 95 3.99 8.98 1.58
C LEU A 95 3.54 9.23 0.14
N VAL A 96 2.23 9.31 -0.09
CA VAL A 96 1.65 9.62 -1.39
C VAL A 96 2.01 11.02 -1.82
N ILE A 97 1.84 12.01 -0.94
CA ILE A 97 2.21 13.41 -1.21
C ILE A 97 3.70 13.50 -1.56
N LEU A 98 4.55 12.81 -0.80
CA LEU A 98 5.99 12.78 -1.07
C LEU A 98 6.28 12.15 -2.43
N GLN A 99 5.63 11.05 -2.81
CA GLN A 99 5.78 10.45 -4.13
C GLN A 99 5.33 11.37 -5.26
N ILE A 100 4.22 12.10 -5.08
CA ILE A 100 3.75 13.09 -6.07
C ILE A 100 4.76 14.23 -6.21
N LEU A 101 5.26 14.77 -5.10
CA LEU A 101 6.25 15.85 -5.10
C LEU A 101 7.57 15.42 -5.75
N VAL A 102 8.05 14.22 -5.43
CA VAL A 102 9.24 13.64 -6.06
C VAL A 102 8.98 13.42 -7.55
N GLY A 103 7.88 12.77 -7.93
CA GLY A 103 7.52 12.54 -9.33
C GLY A 103 7.45 13.84 -10.14
N ALA A 104 6.78 14.87 -9.60
CA ALA A 104 6.70 16.19 -10.21
C ALA A 104 8.07 16.86 -10.37
N ARG A 105 8.94 16.76 -9.35
CA ARG A 105 10.31 17.28 -9.43
C ARG A 105 11.15 16.54 -10.46
N VAL A 106 11.14 15.22 -10.48
CA VAL A 106 11.94 14.45 -11.44
C VAL A 106 11.43 14.72 -12.87
N LEU A 107 10.12 14.79 -13.08
CA LEU A 107 9.52 15.20 -14.38
C LEU A 107 9.99 16.60 -14.82
N SER A 108 10.01 17.57 -13.89
CA SER A 108 10.45 18.93 -14.20
C SER A 108 11.93 19.04 -14.55
N ILE A 109 12.77 18.12 -14.04
CA ILE A 109 14.22 18.14 -14.23
C ILE A 109 14.63 17.37 -15.47
N GLN A 110 14.03 16.19 -15.72
CA GLN A 110 14.54 15.26 -16.73
C GLN A 110 13.80 15.33 -18.06
N GLY A 111 12.58 15.88 -18.14
CA GLY A 111 11.79 16.02 -19.38
C GLY A 111 11.49 14.71 -20.15
N ASN A 112 12.06 13.57 -19.73
CA ASN A 112 12.17 12.36 -20.54
C ASN A 112 12.18 11.07 -19.68
N ILE A 113 11.52 11.09 -18.52
CA ILE A 113 11.28 9.86 -17.76
C ILE A 113 10.21 9.07 -18.49
N PRO A 114 10.38 7.75 -18.70
CA PRO A 114 9.33 6.93 -19.26
C PRO A 114 8.07 7.03 -18.39
N VAL A 115 7.01 7.59 -18.97
CA VAL A 115 5.70 7.78 -18.34
C VAL A 115 5.19 6.46 -17.72
N GLY A 116 5.58 5.31 -18.28
CA GLY A 116 5.27 3.98 -17.74
C GLY A 116 5.77 3.76 -16.30
N SER A 117 6.94 4.28 -15.93
CA SER A 117 7.48 4.14 -14.55
C SER A 117 6.70 4.99 -13.55
N LEU A 118 6.20 6.14 -13.98
CA LEU A 118 5.31 6.99 -13.17
C LEU A 118 3.92 6.37 -13.06
N MET A 119 3.34 5.90 -14.17
CA MET A 119 2.03 5.22 -14.17
C MET A 119 2.03 3.98 -13.28
N MET A 120 3.13 3.24 -13.22
CA MET A 120 3.24 2.07 -12.34
C MET A 120 3.29 2.47 -10.86
N ALA A 121 4.00 3.55 -10.51
CA ALA A 121 4.02 4.10 -9.16
C ALA A 121 2.66 4.66 -8.72
N PHE A 122 1.98 5.41 -9.59
CA PHE A 122 0.63 5.92 -9.35
C PHE A 122 -0.41 4.79 -9.25
N GLY A 123 -0.31 3.77 -10.10
CA GLY A 123 -1.19 2.60 -10.03
C GLY A 123 -1.04 1.83 -8.72
N MET A 124 0.18 1.71 -8.20
CA MET A 124 0.41 1.12 -6.87
C MET A 124 -0.18 1.96 -5.72
N LEU A 125 -0.23 3.30 -5.86
CA LEU A 125 -0.84 4.20 -4.87
C LEU A 125 -2.37 4.11 -4.85
N GLU A 126 -3.04 4.10 -6.01
CA GLU A 126 -4.50 3.96 -6.07
C GLU A 126 -4.98 2.65 -5.42
N VAL A 127 -4.26 1.57 -5.68
CA VAL A 127 -4.55 0.24 -5.09
C VAL A 127 -4.35 0.24 -3.58
N ALA A 128 -3.55 1.15 -3.04
CA ALA A 128 -3.30 1.26 -1.61
C ALA A 128 -4.35 2.10 -0.85
N PHE A 129 -5.06 3.01 -1.52
CA PHE A 129 -6.15 3.80 -0.92
C PHE A 129 -7.51 3.08 -0.90
N LEU A 130 -7.79 2.28 -1.93
CA LEU A 130 -9.01 1.47 -2.03
C LEU A 130 -9.33 0.63 -0.77
N PRO A 131 -8.35 -0.04 -0.12
CA PRO A 131 -8.57 -0.86 1.06
C PRO A 131 -8.89 -0.05 2.31
N ALA A 132 -8.25 1.12 2.47
CA ALA A 132 -8.57 2.04 3.56
C ALA A 132 -10.01 2.55 3.43
N ALA A 133 -10.41 2.94 2.22
CA ALA A 133 -11.78 3.38 1.93
C ALA A 133 -12.81 2.27 2.16
N ILE A 134 -12.52 1.03 1.74
CA ILE A 134 -13.40 -0.13 1.97
C ILE A 134 -13.48 -0.48 3.46
N SER A 135 -12.35 -0.47 4.18
CA SER A 135 -12.30 -0.76 5.62
C SER A 135 -13.09 0.26 6.43
N ILE A 136 -13.01 1.55 6.07
CA ILE A 136 -13.84 2.61 6.65
C ILE A 136 -15.31 2.34 6.34
N ARG A 137 -15.66 2.12 5.06
CA ARG A 137 -17.06 1.87 4.64
C ARG A 137 -17.70 0.69 5.39
N LYS A 138 -16.99 -0.43 5.55
CA LYS A 138 -17.52 -1.62 6.27
C LYS A 138 -17.73 -1.39 7.77
N ARG A 139 -17.01 -0.45 8.40
CA ARG A 139 -17.21 -0.13 9.82
C ARG A 139 -18.36 0.84 10.07
N PHE A 140 -18.66 1.73 9.12
CA PHE A 140 -19.66 2.79 9.31
C PHE A 140 -21.00 2.53 8.59
N VAL A 141 -21.06 1.57 7.67
CA VAL A 141 -22.31 1.19 6.99
C VAL A 141 -22.67 -0.24 7.40
N PRO A 142 -23.56 -0.42 8.40
CA PRO A 142 -24.14 -1.72 8.72
C PRO A 142 -24.97 -2.30 7.56
#